data_AF-A0A151TBN1-F1
#
_entry.id   AF-A0A151TBN1-F1
#
_cell.length_a   1.000
_cell.length_b   1.000
_cell.length_c   1.000
_cell.angle_alpha   90.00
_cell.angle_beta   90.00
_cell.angle_gamma   90.00
#
_symmetry.space_group_name_H-M   'P 1'
#
loop_
_entity.id
_entity.type
_entity.pdbx_description
1 polymer ?
#
loop_
_entity_poly.entity_id
_entity_poly.type
_entity_poly.pdbx_seq_one_letter_code
_entity_poly.pdbx_strand_id
1 'polypeptide(L)'
;MSLFARRVSMVWVLMLFLLWTNNAAVVKELRIVVRNALAGNLDLTVSCNNIEAAHRLIKPDLVFEWIYTGGVSPAKLPFLCSFQWQGSLHSFNMFDPVWDFDCYPQCRWFVKQSGPCRWYYDGAATSFLCSKWNN
;
A
#
# COMPACT_ATOMS: atom_id res chain seq x y z
N MET A 1 13.56 -41.30 -44.23
CA MET A 1 13.91 -40.00 -43.61
C MET A 1 14.36 -40.26 -42.17
N SER A 2 15.58 -39.84 -41.84
CA SER A 2 16.33 -40.26 -40.65
C SER A 2 15.64 -39.89 -39.32
N LEU A 3 15.59 -40.84 -38.38
CA LEU A 3 15.11 -40.64 -36.99
C LEU A 3 15.91 -39.54 -36.25
N PHE A 4 17.12 -39.24 -36.71
CA PHE A 4 17.99 -38.21 -36.16
C PHE A 4 17.45 -36.80 -36.46
N ALA A 5 16.95 -36.56 -37.68
CA ALA A 5 16.38 -35.26 -38.08
C ALA A 5 15.07 -34.95 -37.32
N ARG A 6 14.26 -35.98 -37.03
CA ARG A 6 13.00 -35.84 -36.27
C ARG A 6 13.24 -35.45 -34.81
N ARG A 7 14.34 -35.92 -34.20
CA ARG A 7 14.71 -35.60 -32.81
C ARG A 7 15.26 -34.19 -32.66
N VAL A 8 16.10 -33.73 -33.60
CA VAL A 8 16.63 -32.35 -33.59
C VAL A 8 15.52 -31.33 -33.79
N SER A 9 14.55 -31.63 -34.67
CA SER A 9 13.38 -30.79 -34.92
C SER A 9 12.52 -30.58 -33.66
N MET A 10 12.26 -31.62 -32.85
CA MET A 10 11.49 -31.47 -31.61
C MET A 10 12.22 -30.65 -30.55
N VAL A 11 13.55 -30.78 -30.44
CA VAL A 11 14.35 -30.03 -29.46
C VAL A 11 14.35 -28.54 -29.79
N TRP A 12 14.39 -28.17 -31.06
CA TRP A 12 14.34 -26.77 -31.51
C TRP A 12 12.96 -26.15 -31.28
N VAL A 13 11.89 -26.92 -31.52
CA VAL A 13 10.52 -26.49 -31.19
C VAL A 13 10.37 -26.28 -29.68
N LEU A 14 10.92 -27.17 -28.84
CA LEU A 14 10.91 -27.01 -27.38
C LEU A 14 11.68 -25.76 -26.92
N MET A 15 12.86 -25.49 -27.50
CA MET A 15 13.66 -24.30 -27.20
C MET A 15 12.94 -23.00 -27.58
N LEU A 16 12.19 -22.99 -28.69
CA LEU A 16 11.37 -21.85 -29.11
C LEU A 16 10.19 -21.59 -28.16
N PHE A 17 9.60 -22.64 -27.56
CA PHE A 17 8.57 -22.49 -26.52
C PHE A 17 9.13 -22.00 -25.18
N LEU A 18 10.37 -22.33 -24.83
CA LEU A 18 11.02 -21.88 -23.59
C LEU A 18 11.47 -20.40 -23.63
N LEU A 19 11.61 -19.80 -24.81
CA LEU A 19 11.94 -18.39 -24.98
C LEU A 19 10.75 -17.43 -24.70
N TRP A 20 9.55 -17.96 -24.43
CA TRP A 20 8.32 -17.18 -24.24
C TRP A 20 7.90 -17.01 -22.77
N THR A 21 8.62 -17.58 -21.80
CA THR A 21 8.26 -17.42 -20.38
C THR A 21 9.12 -16.35 -19.68
N ASN A 22 8.95 -15.09 -20.07
CA ASN A 22 9.41 -13.95 -19.27
C ASN A 22 8.22 -13.26 -18.61
N ASN A 23 7.46 -13.99 -17.80
CA ASN A 23 6.52 -13.38 -16.86
C ASN A 23 7.22 -13.25 -15.52
N ALA A 24 8.23 -12.37 -15.44
CA ALA A 24 8.64 -11.84 -14.15
C ALA A 24 7.46 -11.02 -13.63
N ALA A 25 6.64 -11.62 -12.74
CA ALA A 25 5.55 -10.91 -12.10
C ALA A 25 6.15 -9.71 -11.35
N VAL A 26 5.95 -8.51 -11.88
CA VAL A 26 6.37 -7.28 -11.22
C VAL A 26 5.52 -7.13 -9.97
N VAL A 27 6.10 -7.45 -8.82
CA VAL A 27 5.51 -7.15 -7.51
C VAL A 27 5.52 -5.63 -7.36
N LYS A 28 4.34 -5.01 -7.48
CA LYS A 28 4.18 -3.57 -7.28
C LYS A 28 4.13 -3.29 -5.78
N GLU A 29 5.19 -2.69 -5.25
CA GLU A 29 5.25 -2.24 -3.86
C GLU A 29 4.49 -0.92 -3.69
N LEU A 30 3.55 -0.91 -2.75
CA LEU A 30 2.85 0.29 -2.30
C LEU A 30 3.39 0.70 -0.93
N ARG A 31 3.72 1.97 -0.77
CA ARG A 31 4.18 2.55 0.51
C ARG A 31 3.06 3.36 1.15
N ILE A 32 2.60 2.94 2.32
CA ILE A 32 1.67 3.72 3.14
C ILE A 32 2.47 4.43 4.22
N VAL A 33 2.49 5.75 4.15
CA VAL A 33 3.30 6.59 5.03
C VAL A 33 2.37 7.41 5.91
N VAL A 34 2.49 7.25 7.23
CA VAL A 34 1.72 7.97 8.23
C VAL A 34 2.60 8.93 8.98
N ARG A 35 2.30 10.22 8.86
CA ARG A 35 2.87 11.27 9.69
C ARG A 35 1.92 11.62 10.82
N ASN A 36 2.44 11.71 12.03
CA ASN A 36 1.73 12.30 13.15
C ASN A 36 1.73 13.83 13.00
N ALA A 37 0.56 14.40 12.70
CA ALA A 37 0.34 15.83 12.56
C ALA A 37 -0.69 16.34 13.58
N LEU A 38 -0.83 15.66 14.71
CA LEU A 38 -1.71 16.08 15.81
C LEU A 38 -1.18 17.37 16.42
N ALA A 39 -2.06 18.37 16.54
CA ALA A 39 -1.75 19.61 17.27
C ALA A 39 -1.49 19.32 18.77
N GLY A 40 -0.64 20.12 19.41
CA GLY A 40 -0.39 20.03 20.86
C GLY A 40 0.65 18.99 21.28
N ASN A 41 1.55 18.59 20.38
CA ASN A 41 2.62 17.62 20.65
C ASN A 41 2.12 16.28 21.20
N LEU A 42 1.04 15.77 20.63
CA LEU A 42 0.45 14.50 21.06
C LEU A 42 1.13 13.31 20.40
N ASP A 43 1.36 12.26 21.18
CA ASP A 43 1.74 10.96 20.65
C ASP A 43 0.54 10.31 19.94
N LEU A 44 0.81 9.71 18.78
CA LEU A 44 -0.17 8.96 18.01
C LEU A 44 0.15 7.47 18.10
N THR A 45 -0.81 6.66 18.54
CA THR A 45 -0.73 5.21 18.44
C THR A 45 -1.57 4.73 17.27
N VAL A 46 -0.97 3.97 16.35
CA VAL A 46 -1.66 3.39 15.18
C VAL A 46 -1.59 1.87 15.22
N SER A 47 -2.69 1.20 14.90
CA SER A 47 -2.74 -0.26 14.74
C SER A 47 -3.52 -0.62 13.48
N CYS A 48 -2.95 -1.47 12.63
CA CYS A 48 -3.55 -1.89 11.37
C CYS A 48 -3.60 -3.42 11.33
N ASN A 49 -4.54 -4.02 12.06
CA ASN A 49 -4.57 -5.47 12.34
C ASN A 49 -4.53 -6.37 11.10
N ASN A 50 -5.01 -5.89 9.95
CA ASN A 50 -5.00 -6.65 8.69
C ASN A 50 -3.63 -6.67 7.99
N ILE A 51 -2.67 -5.86 8.45
CA ILE A 51 -1.28 -5.80 7.96
C ILE A 51 -0.35 -6.31 9.04
N GLU A 52 -0.48 -5.74 10.23
CA GLU A 52 0.36 -6.02 11.37
C GLU A 52 -0.44 -5.89 12.66
N ALA A 53 -0.38 -6.89 13.52
CA ALA A 53 -1.07 -6.89 14.82
C ALA A 53 -0.44 -5.94 15.86
N ALA A 54 0.70 -5.33 15.55
CA ALA A 54 1.44 -4.48 16.47
C ALA A 54 0.91 -3.04 16.47
N HIS A 55 0.91 -2.44 17.66
CA HIS A 55 0.66 -1.01 17.83
C HIS A 55 1.96 -0.25 17.58
N ARG A 56 1.87 0.87 16.85
CA ARG A 56 2.98 1.75 16.52
C ARG A 56 2.79 3.10 17.19
N LEU A 57 3.70 3.46 18.08
CA LEU A 57 3.77 4.79 18.68
C LEU A 57 4.58 5.71 17.76
N ILE A 58 3.95 6.77 17.27
CA ILE A 58 4.53 7.78 16.39
C ILE A 58 4.57 9.10 17.18
N LYS A 59 5.77 9.55 17.52
CA LYS A 59 5.99 10.83 18.20
C LYS A 59 5.57 12.01 17.31
N PRO A 60 5.32 13.20 17.88
CA PRO A 60 4.94 14.39 17.11
C PRO A 60 5.89 14.62 15.92
N ASP A 61 5.31 14.94 14.76
CA ASP A 61 6.02 15.20 13.50
C ASP A 61 6.84 14.03 12.90
N LEU A 62 6.88 12.88 13.58
CA LEU A 62 7.52 11.68 13.05
C LEU A 62 6.59 10.91 12.11
N VAL A 63 7.22 9.99 11.40
CA VAL A 63 6.61 9.21 10.33
C VAL A 63 6.83 7.72 10.59
N PHE A 64 5.82 6.92 10.27
CA PHE A 64 5.92 5.47 10.15
C PHE A 64 5.51 5.04 8.74
N GLU A 65 6.14 3.99 8.22
CA GLU A 65 5.89 3.48 6.87
C GLU A 65 5.61 1.97 6.89
N TRP A 66 4.55 1.57 6.20
CA TRP A 66 4.30 0.19 5.81
C TRP A 66 4.61 0.01 4.32
N ILE A 67 5.33 -1.07 4.00
CA ILE A 67 5.53 -1.53 2.63
C ILE A 67 4.56 -2.69 2.38
N TYR A 68 3.73 -2.55 1.36
CA TYR A 68 2.71 -3.51 0.99
C TYR A 68 2.97 -4.07 -0.41
N THR A 69 2.99 -5.40 -0.53
CA THR A 69 3.39 -6.12 -1.74
C THR A 69 2.22 -6.77 -2.50
N GLY A 70 0.96 -6.43 -2.18
CA GLY A 70 -0.19 -6.82 -3.01
C GLY A 70 -0.94 -8.10 -2.64
N GLY A 71 -0.81 -8.60 -1.40
CA GLY A 71 -1.40 -9.88 -0.97
C GLY A 71 -2.86 -9.87 -0.48
N VAL A 72 -3.64 -8.80 -0.65
CA VAL A 72 -4.93 -8.67 0.03
C VAL A 72 -6.08 -9.01 -0.89
N SER A 73 -6.86 -10.00 -0.44
CA SER A 73 -8.16 -10.32 -1.01
C SER A 73 -9.04 -9.06 -1.07
N PRO A 74 -9.68 -8.74 -2.22
CA PRO A 74 -10.58 -7.59 -2.36
C PRO A 74 -11.78 -7.62 -1.39
N ALA A 75 -11.99 -8.73 -0.68
CA ALA A 75 -13.03 -8.86 0.35
C ALA A 75 -12.69 -8.18 1.69
N LYS A 76 -11.44 -7.73 1.93
CA LYS A 76 -11.03 -7.06 3.17
C LYS A 76 -10.34 -5.74 2.87
N LEU A 77 -10.62 -4.71 3.66
CA LEU A 77 -9.90 -3.44 3.65
C LEU A 77 -8.56 -3.64 4.39
N PRO A 78 -7.43 -3.79 3.68
CA PRO A 78 -6.15 -4.11 4.31
C PRO A 78 -5.69 -3.01 5.26
N PHE A 79 -6.05 -1.78 4.94
CA PHE A 79 -5.54 -0.60 5.61
C PHE A 79 -6.60 0.06 6.50
N LEU A 80 -7.59 -0.71 6.96
CA LEU A 80 -8.46 -0.28 8.04
C LEU A 80 -7.66 -0.30 9.34
N CYS A 81 -7.28 0.90 9.78
CA CYS A 81 -6.44 1.11 10.95
C CYS A 81 -7.20 1.86 12.04
N SER A 82 -6.82 1.60 13.28
CA SER A 82 -7.22 2.35 14.46
C SER A 82 -6.14 3.34 14.85
N PHE A 83 -6.56 4.54 15.22
CA PHE A 83 -5.72 5.68 15.59
C PHE A 83 -6.15 6.18 16.96
N GLN A 84 -5.19 6.29 17.88
CA GLN A 84 -5.46 6.65 19.26
C GLN A 84 -4.52 7.74 19.76
N TRP A 85 -5.07 8.72 20.45
CA TRP A 85 -4.34 9.77 21.19
C TRP A 85 -5.22 10.31 22.31
N GLN A 86 -4.66 10.63 23.48
CA GLN A 86 -5.39 11.21 24.63
C GLN A 86 -6.75 10.55 24.96
N GLY A 87 -6.87 9.23 24.82
CA GLY A 87 -8.13 8.52 25.07
C GLY A 87 -9.17 8.59 23.95
N SER A 88 -8.95 9.38 22.90
CA SER A 88 -9.73 9.32 21.66
C SER A 88 -9.31 8.11 20.83
N LEU A 89 -10.29 7.42 20.24
CA LEU A 89 -10.08 6.28 19.36
C LEU A 89 -10.87 6.52 18.07
N HIS A 90 -10.19 6.45 16.94
CA HIS A 90 -10.76 6.64 15.61
C HIS A 90 -10.34 5.52 14.68
N SER A 91 -11.13 5.27 13.64
CA SER A 91 -10.79 4.30 12.59
C SER A 91 -10.81 4.96 11.22
N PHE A 92 -9.96 4.51 10.32
CA PHE A 92 -9.95 4.95 8.92
C PHE A 92 -9.32 3.90 8.01
N ASN A 93 -9.83 3.76 6.80
CA ASN A 93 -9.20 2.94 5.76
C ASN A 93 -8.23 3.79 4.94
N MET A 94 -6.93 3.56 5.10
CA MET A 94 -5.90 4.41 4.48
C MET A 94 -5.69 4.15 2.97
N PHE A 95 -6.14 3.01 2.49
CA PHE A 95 -6.01 2.64 1.09
C PHE A 95 -7.01 1.54 0.73
N ASP A 96 -7.83 1.80 -0.28
CA ASP A 96 -8.65 0.84 -0.97
C ASP A 96 -7.99 0.44 -2.30
N PRO A 97 -7.61 -0.84 -2.49
CA PRO A 97 -7.02 -1.32 -3.73
C PRO A 97 -7.93 -1.23 -4.96
N VAL A 98 -9.19 -0.82 -4.84
CA VAL A 98 -10.08 -0.61 -5.99
C VAL A 98 -10.10 0.87 -6.39
N TRP A 99 -10.03 1.78 -5.42
CA TRP A 99 -10.31 3.22 -5.64
C TRP A 99 -9.10 4.14 -5.44
N ASP A 100 -8.15 3.78 -4.58
CA ASP A 100 -7.07 4.67 -4.12
C ASP A 100 -5.76 4.51 -4.91
N PHE A 101 -5.79 3.93 -6.11
CA PHE A 101 -4.58 3.79 -6.94
C PHE A 101 -3.96 5.12 -7.39
N ASP A 102 -4.66 6.25 -7.21
CA ASP A 102 -4.16 7.59 -7.52
C ASP A 102 -2.94 7.99 -6.69
N CYS A 103 -2.76 7.41 -5.50
CA CYS A 103 -1.59 7.67 -4.65
C CYS A 103 -0.47 6.64 -4.81
N TYR A 104 -0.55 5.70 -5.77
CA TYR A 104 0.55 4.79 -6.07
C TYR A 104 1.77 5.55 -6.63
N PRO A 105 3.01 5.20 -6.26
CA PRO A 105 3.44 4.09 -5.39
C PRO A 105 3.50 4.43 -3.90
N GLN A 106 3.16 5.67 -3.51
CA GLN A 106 3.34 6.15 -2.14
C GLN A 106 2.19 7.05 -1.69
N CYS A 107 1.38 6.54 -0.76
CA CYS A 107 0.29 7.27 -0.15
C CYS A 107 0.77 7.90 1.16
N ARG A 108 0.96 9.23 1.15
CA ARG A 108 1.38 10.01 2.33
C ARG A 108 0.18 10.60 3.04
N TRP A 109 -0.02 10.19 4.28
CA TRP A 109 -1.11 10.60 5.14
C TRP A 109 -0.61 11.42 6.33
N PHE A 110 -1.33 12.49 6.65
CA PHE A 110 -1.11 13.38 7.78
C PHE A 110 -2.28 13.23 8.74
N VAL A 111 -2.05 12.61 9.88
CA VAL A 111 -3.10 12.35 10.87
C VAL A 111 -3.27 13.58 11.74
N LYS A 112 -4.46 14.19 11.66
CA LYS A 112 -4.88 15.34 12.46
C LYS A 112 -6.11 14.98 13.28
N GLN A 113 -6.40 15.76 14.32
CA GLN A 113 -7.61 15.56 15.14
C GLN A 113 -8.90 15.52 14.29
N SER A 114 -8.98 16.39 13.27
CA SER A 114 -10.15 16.52 12.39
C SER A 114 -10.35 15.36 11.41
N GLY A 115 -9.33 14.52 11.22
CA GLY A 115 -9.30 13.49 10.19
C GLY A 115 -7.93 13.35 9.51
N PRO A 116 -7.69 12.24 8.80
CA PRO A 116 -6.47 12.04 8.03
C PRO A 116 -6.53 12.82 6.71
N CYS A 117 -5.41 13.44 6.34
CA CYS A 117 -5.26 14.14 5.06
C CYS A 117 -4.19 13.47 4.21
N ARG A 118 -4.53 13.11 2.97
CA ARG A 118 -3.59 12.54 2.01
C ARG A 118 -2.98 13.63 1.14
N TRP A 119 -1.69 13.52 0.90
CA TRP A 119 -1.04 14.31 -0.15
C TRP A 119 -1.56 13.84 -1.52
N TYR A 120 -2.11 14.77 -2.30
CA TYR A 120 -2.53 14.57 -3.68
C TYR A 120 -1.83 15.56 -4.62
N TYR A 121 -1.52 15.14 -5.85
CA TYR A 121 -1.01 16.00 -6.91
C TYR A 121 -1.97 15.95 -8.10
N ASP A 122 -2.48 17.11 -8.50
CA ASP A 122 -3.51 17.23 -9.55
C ASP A 122 -2.92 17.54 -10.95
N GLY A 123 -1.59 17.60 -11.07
CA GLY A 123 -0.90 18.00 -12.30
C GLY A 123 -0.44 19.45 -12.32
N ALA A 124 -0.93 20.30 -11.41
CA ALA A 124 -0.57 21.72 -11.33
C ALA A 124 0.02 22.08 -9.96
N ALA A 125 -0.56 21.57 -8.88
CA ALA A 125 -0.15 21.86 -7.53
C ALA A 125 -0.27 20.65 -6.60
N THR A 126 0.46 20.71 -5.50
CA THR A 126 0.31 19.77 -4.39
C THR A 126 -0.79 20.25 -3.46
N SER A 127 -1.80 19.40 -3.23
CA SER A 127 -2.94 19.66 -2.35
C SER A 127 -3.10 18.54 -1.32
N PHE A 128 -4.03 18.74 -0.39
CA PHE A 128 -4.42 17.75 0.61
C PHE A 128 -5.88 17.34 0.44
N LEU A 129 -6.11 16.04 0.27
CA LEU A 129 -7.45 15.46 0.34
C LEU A 129 -7.69 14.97 1.77
N CYS A 130 -8.53 15.68 2.52
CA CYS A 130 -8.85 15.35 3.91
C CYS A 130 -10.17 14.61 4.02
N SER A 131 -10.15 13.50 4.75
CA SER A 131 -11.32 12.67 5.01
C SER A 131 -11.77 12.82 6.46
N LYS A 132 -13.02 12.47 6.74
CA LYS A 132 -13.51 12.30 8.11
C LYS A 132 -13.13 10.91 8.63
N TRP A 133 -13.07 10.78 9.95
CA TRP A 133 -12.97 9.48 10.60
C TRP A 133 -14.21 8.62 10.33
N ASN A 134 -14.01 7.30 10.31
CA ASN A 134 -15.12 6.35 10.32
C ASN A 134 -15.66 6.31 11.76
N ASN A 135 -16.79 6.95 12.00
CA ASN A 135 -17.54 6.83 13.26
C ASN A 135 -18.32 5.52 13.30
#